data_AF-A0A662Q016-F1
#
_entry.id   AF-A0A662Q016-F1
#
_cell.length_a   1.000
_cell.length_b   1.000
_cell.length_c   1.000
_cell.angle_alpha   90.00
_cell.angle_beta   90.00
_cell.angle_gamma   90.00
#
_symmetry.space_group_name_H-M   'P 1'
#
loop_
_entity.id
_entity.type
_entity.pdbx_description
1 polymer ?
#
loop_
_entity_poly.entity_id
_entity_poly.type
_entity_poly.pdbx_seq_one_letter_code
_entity_poly.pdbx_strand_id
1 'polypeptide(L)'
;EARKKHFHDLKESCIRPLKNELTSILNCFTRFDEKLVTSGTYREILEREIKWWENYSIKRRIGDPILFDDLGRHFKGLPEKLREIEDFFEEKYPEFLNSLVELLQKIEADERLKEISNEIDRTLRGSNVVVVSDLPWFPFKAVFFLAIEYDKWSWPNIYKWLAKFESRSLIFQVGEEYHRSELAVRIRSLIKEAEHLITPCLERLDRILHESKLEGSCDYVSGLLPWP
;
A
#
# COMPACT_ATOMS: atom_id res chain seq x y z
N GLU A 1 -39.54 -1.10 -6.96
CA GLU A 1 -38.99 -0.79 -5.63
C GLU A 1 -37.95 -1.78 -5.11
N ALA A 2 -38.29 -3.04 -4.85
CA ALA A 2 -37.36 -4.01 -4.25
C ALA A 2 -35.99 -4.14 -4.96
N ARG A 3 -35.96 -4.24 -6.30
CA ARG A 3 -34.69 -4.27 -7.08
C ARG A 3 -33.85 -3.00 -6.94
N LYS A 4 -34.48 -1.83 -6.87
CA LYS A 4 -33.76 -0.55 -6.71
C LYS A 4 -33.17 -0.45 -5.30
N LYS A 5 -33.95 -0.85 -4.29
CA LYS A 5 -33.50 -0.93 -2.89
C LYS A 5 -32.35 -1.92 -2.74
N HIS A 6 -32.49 -3.14 -3.26
CA HIS A 6 -31.42 -4.15 -3.21
C HIS A 6 -30.13 -3.68 -3.92
N PHE A 7 -30.23 -3.00 -5.06
CA PHE A 7 -29.03 -2.45 -5.71
C PHE A 7 -28.38 -1.34 -4.88
N HIS A 8 -29.18 -0.48 -4.26
CA HIS A 8 -28.68 0.53 -3.35
C HIS A 8 -27.96 -0.13 -2.16
N ASP A 9 -28.56 -1.14 -1.54
CA ASP A 9 -27.99 -1.88 -0.41
C ASP A 9 -26.67 -2.58 -0.81
N LEU A 10 -26.60 -3.20 -2.00
CA LEU A 10 -25.37 -3.77 -2.56
C LEU A 10 -24.27 -2.72 -2.73
N LYS A 11 -24.61 -1.52 -3.21
CA LYS A 11 -23.63 -0.45 -3.39
C LYS A 11 -23.07 0.07 -2.07
N GLU A 12 -23.97 0.36 -1.13
CA GLU A 12 -23.61 0.96 0.16
C GLU A 12 -22.91 -0.04 1.08
N SER A 13 -23.43 -1.26 1.16
CA SER A 13 -23.03 -2.24 2.17
C SER A 13 -22.00 -3.25 1.66
N CYS A 14 -21.74 -3.30 0.35
CA CYS A 14 -20.82 -4.28 -0.23
C CYS A 14 -19.79 -3.65 -1.17
N ILE A 15 -20.22 -2.98 -2.24
CA ILE A 15 -19.30 -2.46 -3.28
C ILE A 15 -18.41 -1.32 -2.74
N ARG A 16 -18.96 -0.36 -1.98
CA ARG A 16 -18.16 0.70 -1.36
C ARG A 16 -17.17 0.17 -0.32
N PRO A 17 -17.58 -0.68 0.65
CA PRO A 17 -16.64 -1.33 1.56
C PRO A 17 -15.55 -2.13 0.83
N LEU A 18 -15.93 -2.88 -0.20
CA LEU A 18 -14.97 -3.64 -1.01
C LEU A 18 -13.96 -2.71 -1.69
N LYS A 19 -14.40 -1.60 -2.29
CA LYS A 19 -13.49 -0.61 -2.89
C LYS A 19 -12.51 -0.05 -1.85
N ASN A 20 -12.98 0.28 -0.66
CA ASN A 20 -12.14 0.79 0.42
C ASN A 20 -11.13 -0.26 0.87
N GLU A 21 -11.55 -1.51 0.99
CA GLU A 21 -10.69 -2.62 1.37
C GLU A 21 -9.60 -2.88 0.32
N LEU A 22 -9.95 -2.98 -0.96
CA LEU A 22 -8.98 -3.12 -2.05
C LEU A 22 -8.00 -1.93 -2.12
N THR A 23 -8.47 -0.72 -1.85
CA THR A 23 -7.61 0.47 -1.75
C THR A 23 -6.65 0.34 -0.57
N SER A 24 -7.11 -0.20 0.56
CA SER A 24 -6.28 -0.47 1.74
C SER A 24 -5.19 -1.50 1.42
N ILE A 25 -5.53 -2.60 0.76
CA ILE A 25 -4.57 -3.62 0.30
C ILE A 25 -3.51 -2.97 -0.60
N LEU A 26 -3.92 -2.23 -1.63
CA LEU A 26 -2.99 -1.59 -2.55
C LEU A 26 -2.06 -0.62 -1.82
N ASN A 27 -2.60 0.16 -0.89
CA ASN A 27 -1.80 1.10 -0.07
C ASN A 27 -0.76 0.38 0.80
N CYS A 28 -0.95 -0.89 1.17
CA CYS A 28 0.06 -1.65 1.91
C CYS A 28 1.37 -1.81 1.11
N PHE A 29 1.31 -1.77 -0.22
CA PHE A 29 2.48 -1.83 -1.10
C PHE A 29 2.93 -0.44 -1.58
N THR A 30 2.00 0.48 -1.81
CA THR A 30 2.29 1.73 -2.53
C THR A 30 2.46 2.94 -1.65
N ARG A 31 2.05 2.90 -0.36
CA ARG A 31 2.12 4.08 0.53
C ARG A 31 3.17 3.92 1.61
N PHE A 32 4.07 4.89 1.65
CA PHE A 32 5.11 5.00 2.66
C PHE A 32 4.96 6.32 3.42
N ASP A 33 4.84 6.25 4.74
CA ASP A 33 4.90 7.43 5.61
C ASP A 33 6.37 7.79 5.86
N GLU A 34 6.78 8.99 5.42
CA GLU A 34 8.14 9.52 5.61
C GLU A 34 8.68 9.32 7.03
N LYS A 35 7.83 9.39 8.06
CA LYS A 35 8.26 9.24 9.46
C LYS A 35 8.59 7.80 9.82
N LEU A 36 7.84 6.86 9.25
CA LEU A 36 7.85 5.45 9.63
C LEU A 36 8.81 4.60 8.79
N VAL A 37 9.40 5.14 7.70
CA VAL A 37 10.36 4.41 6.87
C VAL A 37 11.69 4.19 7.62
N THR A 38 11.78 3.06 8.31
CA THR A 38 13.03 2.51 8.91
C THR A 38 12.96 0.98 8.88
N SER A 39 14.12 0.31 8.91
CA SER A 39 14.15 -1.15 9.00
C SER A 39 13.47 -1.66 10.27
N GLY A 40 13.61 -0.93 11.39
CA GLY A 40 12.98 -1.23 12.67
C GLY A 40 11.46 -1.28 12.58
N THR A 41 10.82 -0.28 11.96
CA THR A 41 9.36 -0.24 11.82
C THR A 41 8.82 -1.45 11.05
N TYR A 42 9.40 -1.77 9.89
CA TYR A 42 8.90 -2.89 9.09
C TYR A 42 9.22 -4.24 9.72
N ARG A 43 10.35 -4.34 10.43
CA ARG A 43 10.69 -5.51 11.24
C ARG A 43 9.66 -5.73 12.34
N GLU A 44 9.30 -4.69 13.09
CA GLU A 44 8.25 -4.77 14.11
C GLU A 44 6.93 -5.25 13.52
N ILE A 45 6.55 -4.76 12.32
CA ILE A 45 5.35 -5.25 11.64
C ILE A 45 5.48 -6.76 11.37
N LEU A 46 6.58 -7.19 10.76
CA LEU A 46 6.85 -8.58 10.36
C LEU A 46 6.91 -9.55 11.55
N GLU A 47 7.50 -9.13 12.67
CA GLU A 47 7.76 -9.95 13.87
C GLU A 47 6.60 -9.93 14.88
N ARG A 48 5.50 -9.20 14.60
CA ARG A 48 4.29 -9.23 15.46
C ARG A 48 3.80 -10.66 15.66
N GLU A 49 3.45 -10.97 16.90
CA GLU A 49 2.84 -12.25 17.27
C GLU A 49 1.54 -12.48 16.49
N ILE A 50 0.72 -11.42 16.35
CA ILE A 50 -0.52 -11.45 15.56
C ILE A 50 -0.26 -10.73 14.23
N LYS A 51 0.03 -11.52 13.19
CA LYS A 51 0.16 -11.01 11.83
C LYS A 51 -1.20 -10.99 11.16
N TRP A 52 -1.78 -9.80 11.07
CA TRP A 52 -3.15 -9.61 10.58
C TRP A 52 -3.37 -10.11 9.14
N TRP A 53 -2.30 -10.28 8.35
CA TRP A 53 -2.35 -10.78 6.99
C TRP A 53 -2.41 -12.31 6.88
N GLU A 54 -1.97 -13.07 7.89
CA GLU A 54 -1.94 -14.55 7.85
C GLU A 54 -3.33 -15.22 7.86
N ASN A 55 -4.37 -14.48 8.23
CA ASN A 55 -5.75 -14.96 8.21
C ASN A 55 -6.67 -13.94 7.51
N TYR A 56 -6.10 -13.22 6.56
CA TYR A 56 -6.79 -12.16 5.86
C TYR A 56 -7.95 -12.70 5.02
N SER A 57 -9.07 -12.00 5.02
CA SER A 57 -10.18 -12.27 4.10
C SER A 57 -10.99 -11.01 3.85
N ILE A 58 -11.09 -10.64 2.58
CA ILE A 58 -11.95 -9.59 2.03
C ILE A 58 -13.40 -9.81 2.48
N LYS A 59 -13.91 -11.04 2.38
CA LYS A 59 -15.29 -11.37 2.79
C LYS A 59 -15.54 -11.03 4.27
N ARG A 60 -14.57 -11.31 5.15
CA ARG A 60 -14.68 -10.97 6.58
C ARG A 60 -14.62 -9.46 6.84
N ARG A 61 -13.96 -8.69 5.97
CA ARG A 61 -13.79 -7.24 6.09
C ARG A 61 -15.00 -6.43 5.63
N ILE A 62 -15.79 -6.94 4.69
CA ILE A 62 -16.93 -6.23 4.09
C ILE A 62 -18.18 -6.22 4.99
N GLY A 63 -18.23 -7.06 6.03
CA GLY A 63 -19.24 -6.98 7.10
C GLY A 63 -20.58 -7.68 6.79
N ASP A 64 -21.02 -7.74 5.53
CA ASP A 64 -22.21 -8.48 5.10
C ASP A 64 -21.85 -9.68 4.18
N PRO A 65 -21.76 -10.90 4.74
CA PRO A 65 -21.39 -12.08 3.96
C PRO A 65 -22.46 -12.53 2.97
N ILE A 66 -23.74 -12.19 3.20
CA ILE A 66 -24.86 -12.59 2.34
C ILE A 66 -24.84 -11.73 1.08
N LEU A 67 -24.74 -10.41 1.24
CA LEU A 67 -24.62 -9.47 0.11
C LEU A 67 -23.30 -9.66 -0.65
N PHE A 68 -22.24 -10.13 0.02
CA PHE A 68 -21.00 -10.50 -0.66
C PHE A 68 -21.19 -11.72 -1.58
N ASP A 69 -21.90 -12.74 -1.14
CA ASP A 69 -22.19 -13.92 -1.97
C ASP A 69 -23.08 -13.55 -3.18
N ASP A 70 -23.96 -12.57 -3.02
CA ASP A 70 -24.77 -12.02 -4.11
C ASP A 70 -23.94 -11.27 -5.16
N LEU A 71 -22.75 -10.74 -4.84
CA LEU A 71 -21.87 -10.10 -5.83
C LEU A 71 -21.54 -11.04 -6.98
N GLY A 72 -21.32 -12.33 -6.69
CA GLY A 72 -21.01 -13.33 -7.72
C GLY A 72 -22.16 -13.57 -8.69
N ARG A 73 -23.41 -13.34 -8.25
CA ARG A 73 -24.63 -13.49 -9.07
C ARG A 73 -24.88 -12.29 -9.99
N HIS A 74 -24.30 -11.14 -9.66
CA HIS A 74 -24.46 -9.90 -10.42
C HIS A 74 -23.24 -9.56 -11.28
N PHE A 75 -22.04 -9.88 -10.79
CA PHE A 75 -20.78 -9.45 -11.40
C PHE A 75 -19.89 -10.66 -11.68
N LYS A 76 -20.15 -11.33 -12.81
CA LYS A 76 -19.37 -12.49 -13.27
C LYS A 76 -17.85 -12.20 -13.25
N GLY A 77 -17.05 -13.11 -12.74
CA GLY A 77 -15.58 -12.95 -12.68
C GLY A 77 -15.08 -12.08 -11.53
N LEU A 78 -15.96 -11.37 -10.79
CA LEU A 78 -15.54 -10.57 -9.64
C LEU A 78 -15.06 -11.45 -8.47
N PRO A 79 -15.81 -12.50 -8.04
CA PRO A 79 -15.34 -13.37 -6.94
C PRO A 79 -14.02 -14.09 -7.25
N GLU A 80 -13.80 -14.49 -8.50
CA GLU A 80 -12.51 -15.06 -8.94
C GLU A 80 -11.38 -14.06 -8.78
N LYS A 81 -11.59 -12.80 -9.20
CA LYS A 81 -10.57 -11.75 -9.07
C LYS A 81 -10.30 -11.37 -7.61
N LEU A 82 -11.32 -11.36 -6.76
CA LEU A 82 -11.15 -11.09 -5.33
C LEU A 82 -10.31 -12.17 -4.63
N ARG A 83 -10.54 -13.45 -4.97
CA ARG A 83 -9.70 -14.55 -4.48
C ARG A 83 -8.26 -14.43 -4.96
N GLU A 84 -8.05 -14.11 -6.23
CA GLU A 84 -6.71 -13.88 -6.78
C GLU A 84 -5.97 -12.74 -6.04
N ILE A 85 -6.69 -11.69 -5.63
CA ILE A 85 -6.13 -10.59 -4.81
C ILE A 85 -5.82 -11.05 -3.38
N GLU A 86 -6.69 -11.84 -2.75
CA GLU A 86 -6.45 -12.43 -1.41
C GLU A 86 -5.20 -13.32 -1.43
N ASP A 87 -5.12 -14.26 -2.37
CA ASP A 87 -4.00 -15.20 -2.52
C ASP A 87 -2.69 -14.44 -2.76
N PHE A 88 -2.71 -13.44 -3.66
CA PHE A 88 -1.56 -12.56 -3.90
C PHE A 88 -1.15 -11.82 -2.64
N PHE A 89 -2.09 -11.26 -1.89
CA PHE A 89 -1.79 -10.50 -0.68
C PHE A 89 -1.14 -11.39 0.39
N GLU A 90 -1.72 -12.56 0.65
CA GLU A 90 -1.22 -13.50 1.65
C GLU A 90 0.19 -13.99 1.31
N GLU A 91 0.46 -14.29 0.03
CA GLU A 91 1.75 -14.78 -0.43
C GLU A 91 2.82 -13.68 -0.50
N LYS A 92 2.47 -12.52 -1.09
CA LYS A 92 3.45 -11.50 -1.48
C LYS A 92 3.68 -10.41 -0.45
N TYR A 93 2.73 -10.15 0.44
CA TYR A 93 2.91 -9.11 1.45
C TYR A 93 4.04 -9.41 2.45
N PRO A 94 4.19 -10.65 2.97
CA PRO A 94 5.35 -10.99 3.81
C PRO A 94 6.68 -10.88 3.05
N GLU A 95 6.71 -11.31 1.80
CA GLU A 95 7.89 -11.20 0.93
C GLU A 95 8.29 -9.73 0.69
N PHE A 96 7.29 -8.89 0.45
CA PHE A 96 7.46 -7.45 0.31
C PHE A 96 8.04 -6.83 1.58
N LEU A 97 7.46 -7.12 2.75
CA LEU A 97 7.95 -6.63 4.04
C LEU A 97 9.39 -7.06 4.32
N ASN A 98 9.74 -8.34 4.05
CA ASN A 98 11.11 -8.82 4.17
C ASN A 98 12.07 -8.04 3.27
N SER A 99 11.69 -7.84 2.01
CA SER A 99 12.51 -7.08 1.04
C SER A 99 12.72 -5.63 1.50
N LEU A 100 11.69 -4.99 2.06
CA LEU A 100 11.79 -3.64 2.65
C LEU A 100 12.78 -3.61 3.82
N VAL A 101 12.65 -4.55 4.75
CA VAL A 101 13.54 -4.65 5.92
C VAL A 101 14.99 -4.82 5.46
N GLU A 102 15.26 -5.78 4.59
CA GLU A 102 16.62 -6.05 4.12
C GLU A 102 17.23 -4.87 3.37
N LEU A 103 16.47 -4.20 2.49
CA LEU A 103 16.96 -3.03 1.77
C LEU A 103 17.29 -1.90 2.73
N LEU A 104 16.39 -1.60 3.67
CA LEU A 104 16.59 -0.54 4.65
C LEU A 104 17.77 -0.84 5.56
N GLN A 105 17.96 -2.09 6.01
CA GLN A 105 19.13 -2.45 6.80
C GLN A 105 20.45 -2.22 6.08
N LYS A 106 20.51 -2.54 4.78
CA LYS A 106 21.72 -2.28 3.97
C LYS A 106 21.98 -0.78 3.85
N ILE A 107 20.94 0.00 3.56
CA ILE A 107 21.01 1.47 3.48
C ILE A 107 21.45 2.07 4.82
N GLU A 108 20.84 1.66 5.93
CA GLU A 108 21.15 2.12 7.29
C GLU A 108 22.57 1.73 7.73
N ALA A 109 23.11 0.64 7.18
CA ALA A 109 24.47 0.21 7.43
C ALA A 109 25.51 0.93 6.55
N ASP A 110 25.12 1.70 5.53
CA ASP A 110 26.04 2.38 4.60
C ASP A 110 26.84 3.47 5.32
N GLU A 111 28.16 3.28 5.42
CA GLU A 111 29.04 4.19 6.15
C GLU A 111 29.04 5.62 5.57
N ARG A 112 28.87 5.77 4.26
CA ARG A 112 28.80 7.11 3.62
C ARG A 112 27.59 7.88 4.12
N LEU A 113 26.47 7.19 4.31
CA LEU A 113 25.24 7.79 4.83
C LEU A 113 25.33 8.05 6.34
N LYS A 114 26.00 7.16 7.09
CA LYS A 114 26.26 7.38 8.52
C LYS A 114 27.14 8.60 8.76
N GLU A 115 28.17 8.82 7.94
CA GLU A 115 29.02 10.01 8.00
C GLU A 115 28.19 11.29 7.83
N ILE A 116 27.34 11.35 6.80
CA ILE A 116 26.40 12.45 6.56
C ILE A 116 25.46 12.64 7.77
N SER A 117 24.84 11.57 8.25
CA SER A 117 23.94 11.60 9.40
C SER A 117 24.62 12.16 10.65
N ASN A 118 25.85 11.73 10.92
CA ASN A 118 26.64 12.18 12.06
C ASN A 118 27.03 13.67 11.95
N GLU A 119 27.34 14.14 10.74
CA GLU A 119 27.62 15.56 10.49
C GLU A 119 26.37 16.43 10.75
N ILE A 120 25.20 15.97 10.30
CA ILE A 120 23.92 16.63 10.57
C ILE A 120 23.68 16.67 12.09
N ASP A 121 23.84 15.55 12.80
CA ASP A 121 23.61 15.50 14.25
C ASP A 121 24.55 16.44 15.03
N ARG A 122 25.84 16.50 14.66
CA ARG A 122 26.81 17.43 15.28
C ARG A 122 26.41 18.89 15.07
N THR A 123 25.97 19.23 13.86
CA THR A 123 25.54 20.60 13.51
C THR A 123 24.28 21.00 14.29
N LEU A 124 23.35 20.07 14.47
CA LEU A 124 22.12 20.28 15.24
C LEU A 124 22.41 20.48 16.74
N ARG A 125 23.30 19.69 17.34
CA ARG A 125 23.66 19.83 18.76
C ARG A 125 24.34 21.17 19.10
N GLY A 126 25.02 21.80 18.14
CA GLY A 126 25.62 23.12 18.31
C GLY A 126 24.64 24.29 18.16
N SER A 127 23.41 24.00 17.70
CA SER A 127 22.38 25.00 17.43
C SER A 127 21.32 24.90 18.53
N ASN A 128 20.94 25.99 19.20
CA ASN A 128 19.81 26.06 20.16
C ASN A 128 18.43 25.88 19.46
N VAL A 129 18.37 25.04 18.43
CA VAL A 129 17.21 24.80 17.58
C VAL A 129 16.45 23.61 18.16
N VAL A 130 15.16 23.82 18.40
CA VAL A 130 14.21 22.77 18.78
C VAL A 130 14.32 21.64 17.75
N VAL A 131 14.87 20.51 18.20
CA VAL A 131 15.29 19.38 17.36
C VAL A 131 14.10 18.89 16.53
N VAL A 132 14.17 19.04 15.21
CA VAL A 132 13.37 18.18 14.32
C VAL A 132 14.03 16.81 14.41
N SER A 133 13.48 15.94 15.25
CA SER A 133 14.06 14.66 15.69
C SER A 133 14.56 13.76 14.56
N ASP A 134 14.00 13.92 13.37
CA ASP A 134 14.19 12.98 12.26
C ASP A 134 15.20 13.45 11.21
N LEU A 135 15.76 14.67 11.31
CA LEU A 135 16.69 15.21 10.30
C LEU A 135 17.90 14.32 10.03
N PRO A 136 18.59 13.73 11.04
CA PRO A 136 19.69 12.80 10.80
C PRO A 136 19.28 11.56 9.99
N TRP A 137 17.98 11.22 9.98
CA TRP A 137 17.45 10.07 9.24
C TRP A 137 17.09 10.37 7.78
N PHE A 138 17.08 11.64 7.38
CA PHE A 138 16.69 12.04 6.02
C PHE A 138 17.58 11.45 4.91
N PRO A 139 18.91 11.31 5.06
CA PRO A 139 19.75 10.69 4.04
C PRO A 139 19.32 9.24 3.72
N PHE A 140 19.04 8.43 4.75
CA PHE A 140 18.63 7.03 4.58
C PHE A 140 17.28 6.93 3.90
N LYS A 141 16.31 7.73 4.34
CA LYS A 141 14.95 7.77 3.76
C LYS A 141 14.96 8.25 2.31
N ALA A 142 15.77 9.26 2.00
CA ALA A 142 15.99 9.74 0.65
C ALA A 142 16.55 8.64 -0.27
N VAL A 143 17.60 7.94 0.16
CA VAL A 143 18.20 6.84 -0.60
C VAL A 143 17.18 5.72 -0.82
N PHE A 144 16.40 5.36 0.20
CA PHE A 144 15.33 4.38 0.06
C PHE A 144 14.31 4.79 -1.00
N PHE A 145 13.76 6.01 -0.92
CA PHE A 145 12.76 6.49 -1.88
C PHE A 145 13.31 6.58 -3.31
N LEU A 146 14.56 7.00 -3.48
CA LEU A 146 15.22 6.98 -4.78
C LEU A 146 15.37 5.55 -5.30
N ALA A 147 15.79 4.61 -4.45
CA ALA A 147 16.00 3.23 -4.82
C ALA A 147 14.72 2.56 -5.34
N ILE A 148 13.57 2.85 -4.72
CA ILE A 148 12.29 2.25 -5.10
C ILE A 148 11.48 3.08 -6.12
N GLU A 149 12.06 4.14 -6.70
CA GLU A 149 11.39 5.06 -7.63
C GLU A 149 10.13 5.74 -7.02
N TYR A 150 10.13 6.01 -5.71
CA TYR A 150 8.98 6.60 -5.05
C TYR A 150 8.79 8.06 -5.47
N ASP A 151 7.56 8.42 -5.82
CA ASP A 151 7.25 9.72 -6.38
C ASP A 151 7.67 10.87 -5.45
N LYS A 152 8.46 11.81 -5.99
CA LYS A 152 9.03 12.94 -5.23
C LYS A 152 7.99 13.84 -4.56
N TRP A 153 6.76 13.89 -5.07
CA TRP A 153 5.70 14.68 -4.46
C TRP A 153 5.10 14.00 -3.23
N SER A 154 5.37 12.71 -3.06
CA SER A 154 4.95 11.90 -1.90
C SER A 154 5.90 12.02 -0.71
N TRP A 155 7.06 12.65 -0.87
CA TRP A 155 8.03 12.92 0.20
C TRP A 155 8.56 14.37 0.18
N PRO A 156 7.67 15.37 0.31
CA PRO A 156 8.01 16.77 0.06
C PRO A 156 8.95 17.38 1.10
N ASN A 157 9.01 16.86 2.32
CA ASN A 157 9.86 17.42 3.37
C ASN A 157 11.31 17.01 3.14
N ILE A 158 11.53 15.72 2.91
CA ILE A 158 12.87 15.18 2.64
C ILE A 158 13.37 15.70 1.27
N TYR A 159 12.51 15.79 0.26
CA TYR A 159 12.89 16.34 -1.05
C TYR A 159 13.30 17.82 -0.98
N LYS A 160 12.55 18.65 -0.24
CA LYS A 160 12.92 20.07 0.00
C LYS A 160 14.24 20.21 0.75
N TRP A 161 14.52 19.31 1.68
CA TRP A 161 15.79 19.27 2.40
C TRP A 161 16.95 18.92 1.45
N LEU A 162 16.82 17.84 0.66
CA LEU A 162 17.84 17.44 -0.33
C LEU A 162 18.20 18.56 -1.31
N ALA A 163 17.20 19.35 -1.74
CA ALA A 163 17.43 20.44 -2.68
C ALA A 163 18.43 21.49 -2.15
N LYS A 164 18.54 21.64 -0.83
CA LYS A 164 19.40 22.61 -0.14
C LYS A 164 20.67 22.01 0.46
N PHE A 165 20.79 20.68 0.46
CA PHE A 165 21.89 19.99 1.13
C PHE A 165 23.12 19.90 0.23
N GLU A 166 24.30 20.22 0.76
CA GLU A 166 25.55 20.27 -0.02
C GLU A 166 25.93 18.87 -0.54
N SER A 167 25.82 17.84 0.29
CA SER A 167 26.16 16.46 -0.09
C SER A 167 25.02 15.71 -0.83
N ARG A 168 24.07 16.43 -1.43
CA ARG A 168 22.95 15.81 -2.18
C ARG A 168 23.43 14.94 -3.34
N SER A 169 24.56 15.29 -3.98
CA SER A 169 25.13 14.51 -5.09
C SER A 169 25.50 13.10 -4.66
N LEU A 170 26.09 12.96 -3.46
CA LEU A 170 26.41 11.67 -2.87
C LEU A 170 25.14 10.88 -2.57
N ILE A 171 24.10 11.51 -2.02
CA ILE A 171 22.81 10.84 -1.77
C ILE A 171 22.19 10.32 -3.07
N PHE A 172 22.21 11.10 -4.15
CA PHE A 172 21.73 10.64 -5.47
C PHE A 172 22.57 9.49 -6.02
N GLN A 173 23.90 9.55 -5.87
CA GLN A 173 24.78 8.46 -6.30
C GLN A 173 24.48 7.16 -5.54
N VAL A 174 24.38 7.22 -4.21
CA VAL A 174 24.06 6.06 -3.37
C VAL A 174 22.65 5.55 -3.68
N GLY A 175 21.69 6.45 -3.88
CA GLY A 175 20.34 6.11 -4.34
C GLY A 175 20.34 5.32 -5.64
N GLU A 176 21.14 5.72 -6.62
CA GLU A 176 21.27 5.02 -7.91
C GLU A 176 21.98 3.66 -7.78
N GLU A 177 22.94 3.53 -6.86
CA GLU A 177 23.57 2.24 -6.54
C GLU A 177 22.54 1.26 -5.97
N TYR A 178 21.75 1.69 -4.97
CA TYR A 178 20.70 0.86 -4.38
C TYR A 178 19.51 0.62 -5.31
N HIS A 179 19.21 1.57 -6.20
CA HIS A 179 18.16 1.42 -7.22
C HIS A 179 18.37 0.18 -8.10
N ARG A 180 19.63 -0.14 -8.40
CA ARG A 180 20.05 -1.31 -9.20
C ARG A 180 20.19 -2.59 -8.39
N SER A 181 20.02 -2.53 -7.07
CA SER A 181 20.09 -3.71 -6.22
C SER A 181 18.90 -4.65 -6.49
N GLU A 182 19.13 -5.96 -6.33
CA GLU A 182 18.09 -6.98 -6.50
C GLU A 182 16.89 -6.73 -5.58
N LEU A 183 17.13 -6.28 -4.35
CA LEU A 183 16.08 -5.95 -3.38
C LEU A 183 15.18 -4.80 -3.85
N ALA A 184 15.78 -3.71 -4.35
CA ALA A 184 15.00 -2.58 -4.86
C ALA A 184 14.20 -2.98 -6.10
N VAL A 185 14.80 -3.75 -7.02
CA VAL A 185 14.10 -4.30 -8.19
C VAL A 185 12.93 -5.19 -7.76
N ARG A 186 13.12 -6.03 -6.74
CA ARG A 186 12.07 -6.91 -6.20
C ARG A 186 10.91 -6.11 -5.62
N ILE A 187 11.19 -5.11 -4.80
CA ILE A 187 10.18 -4.20 -4.24
C ILE A 187 9.37 -3.53 -5.36
N ARG A 188 10.04 -2.97 -6.37
CA ARG A 188 9.36 -2.32 -7.50
C ARG A 188 8.53 -3.30 -8.32
N SER A 189 8.98 -4.55 -8.48
CA SER A 189 8.19 -5.62 -9.12
C SER A 189 6.90 -5.89 -8.35
N LEU A 190 6.99 -6.10 -7.03
CA LEU A 190 5.85 -6.40 -6.18
C LEU A 190 4.83 -5.24 -6.15
N ILE A 191 5.30 -3.99 -6.15
CA ILE A 191 4.46 -2.80 -6.29
C ILE A 191 3.68 -2.86 -7.62
N LYS A 192 4.38 -3.09 -8.74
CA LYS A 192 3.75 -3.16 -10.07
C LYS A 192 2.78 -4.33 -10.20
N GLU A 193 3.10 -5.48 -9.62
CA GLU A 193 2.23 -6.65 -9.58
C GLU A 193 0.93 -6.33 -8.82
N ALA A 194 1.04 -5.70 -7.64
CA ALA A 194 -0.11 -5.26 -6.85
C ALA A 194 -0.98 -4.25 -7.61
N GLU A 195 -0.36 -3.24 -8.23
CA GLU A 195 -1.06 -2.24 -9.04
C GLU A 195 -1.78 -2.88 -10.24
N HIS A 196 -1.10 -3.76 -10.97
CA HIS A 196 -1.65 -4.47 -12.13
C HIS A 196 -2.84 -5.35 -11.74
N LEU A 197 -2.78 -5.99 -10.57
CA LEU A 197 -3.82 -6.89 -10.10
C LEU A 197 -5.04 -6.15 -9.56
N ILE A 198 -4.82 -5.12 -8.72
CA ILE A 198 -5.87 -4.49 -7.91
C ILE A 198 -6.53 -3.32 -8.64
N THR A 199 -5.78 -2.52 -9.41
CA THR A 199 -6.30 -1.30 -10.07
C THR A 199 -7.45 -1.59 -11.03
N PRO A 200 -7.38 -2.59 -11.93
CA PRO A 200 -8.50 -2.89 -12.83
C PRO A 200 -9.76 -3.31 -12.07
N CYS A 201 -9.60 -3.96 -10.91
CA CYS A 201 -10.71 -4.32 -10.03
C CYS A 201 -11.34 -3.06 -9.41
N LEU A 202 -10.53 -2.13 -8.89
CA LEU A 202 -11.01 -0.84 -8.39
C LEU A 202 -11.78 -0.04 -9.45
N GLU A 203 -11.25 0.07 -10.67
CA GLU A 203 -11.92 0.73 -11.79
C GLU A 203 -13.24 0.06 -12.18
N ARG A 204 -13.30 -1.26 -12.08
CA ARG A 204 -14.54 -2.01 -12.30
C ARG A 204 -15.57 -1.70 -11.21
N LEU A 205 -15.17 -1.66 -9.94
CA LEU A 205 -16.08 -1.29 -8.84
C LEU A 205 -16.58 0.15 -8.99
N ASP A 206 -15.71 1.06 -9.44
CA ASP A 206 -16.11 2.43 -9.73
C ASP A 206 -17.17 2.50 -10.82
N ARG A 207 -17.02 1.77 -11.92
CA ARG A 207 -18.06 1.69 -12.95
C ARG A 207 -19.40 1.20 -12.39
N ILE A 208 -19.38 0.12 -11.59
CA ILE A 208 -20.59 -0.42 -10.95
C ILE A 208 -21.25 0.61 -10.03
N LEU A 209 -20.47 1.39 -9.27
CA LEU A 209 -21.01 2.45 -8.41
C LEU A 209 -21.74 3.53 -9.20
N HIS A 210 -21.38 3.79 -10.46
CA HIS A 210 -22.04 4.76 -11.35
C HIS A 210 -23.22 4.17 -12.13
N GLU A 211 -23.41 2.84 -12.17
CA GLU A 211 -24.52 2.21 -12.88
C GLU A 211 -25.88 2.54 -12.25
N SER A 212 -26.93 2.74 -13.05
CA SER A 212 -28.27 3.05 -12.53
C SER A 212 -29.18 1.84 -12.36
N LYS A 213 -28.79 0.68 -12.90
CA LYS A 213 -29.60 -0.55 -12.90
C LYS A 213 -28.74 -1.78 -12.58
N LEU A 214 -29.23 -2.64 -11.71
CA LEU A 214 -28.62 -3.91 -11.36
C LEU A 214 -28.97 -4.97 -12.40
N GLU A 215 -28.00 -5.51 -13.11
CA GLU A 215 -28.17 -6.65 -14.04
C GLU A 215 -27.71 -7.96 -13.37
N GLY A 216 -28.08 -9.12 -13.92
CA GLY A 216 -27.71 -10.44 -13.37
C GLY A 216 -28.90 -11.35 -13.03
N SER A 217 -28.66 -12.43 -12.28
CA SER A 217 -29.61 -13.53 -12.10
C SER A 217 -30.09 -13.75 -10.66
N CYS A 218 -29.86 -12.81 -9.74
CA CYS A 218 -30.35 -12.91 -8.36
C CYS A 218 -31.89 -12.90 -8.30
N ASP A 219 -32.46 -13.39 -7.20
CA ASP A 219 -33.91 -13.51 -6.96
C ASP A 219 -34.67 -12.19 -7.09
N TYR A 220 -34.00 -11.06 -6.80
CA TYR A 220 -34.51 -9.71 -6.99
C TYR A 220 -34.60 -9.27 -8.46
N VAL A 221 -33.93 -9.99 -9.37
CA VAL A 221 -33.93 -9.75 -10.82
C VAL A 221 -34.80 -10.78 -11.55
N SER A 222 -34.84 -12.03 -11.07
CA SER A 222 -35.69 -13.10 -11.63
C SER A 222 -37.16 -13.01 -11.20
N GLY A 223 -37.49 -12.18 -10.21
CA GLY A 223 -38.86 -11.95 -9.75
C GLY A 223 -39.42 -13.06 -8.85
N LEU A 224 -38.55 -13.89 -8.26
CA LEU A 224 -38.93 -15.10 -7.53
C LEU A 224 -39.14 -14.93 -6.02
N LEU A 225 -39.00 -13.71 -5.46
CA LEU A 225 -39.39 -13.47 -4.08
C LEU A 225 -40.92 -13.34 -3.96
N PRO A 226 -41.60 -14.22 -3.19
CA PRO A 226 -42.98 -13.99 -2.79
C PRO A 226 -43.00 -12.84 -1.79
N TRP A 227 -43.88 -11.88 -2.04
CA TRP A 227 -44.11 -10.75 -1.13
C TRP A 227 -44.76 -11.24 0.18
N PRO A 228 -44.37 -10.71 1.35
CA PRO A 228 -45.28 -10.52 2.47
C PRO A 228 -46.15 -9.27 2.28
#